data_AF-A0A0K9YLW1-F1
#
_entry.id   AF-A0A0K9YLW1-F1
#
_cell.length_a   1.000
_cell.length_b   1.000
_cell.length_c   1.000
_cell.angle_alpha   90.00
_cell.angle_beta   90.00
_cell.angle_gamma   90.00
#
_symmetry.space_group_name_H-M   'P 1'
#
loop_
_entity.id
_entity.type
_entity.pdbx_description
1 polymer ?
#
loop_
_entity_poly.entity_id
_entity_poly.type
_entity_poly.pdbx_seq_one_letter_code
_entity_poly.pdbx_strand_id
1 'polypeptide(L)'
;MIYLEYDKTSILPDRRIEFIHYIPFDPEHGFGKSKEELERSGILVDSIPTSSEKPNMIATLMVKIETKELWYEYTETPLPDDDRIARLEKENTDLRKSNLDTQEAILELYEMLMGTPTT
;
A
#
# COMPACT_ATOMS: atom_id res chain seq x y z
N MET A 1 11.13 -7.39 27.03
CA MET A 1 12.09 -6.90 26.03
C MET A 1 11.83 -7.64 24.74
N ILE A 2 11.66 -6.92 23.64
CA ILE A 2 11.30 -7.43 22.32
C ILE A 2 12.37 -6.98 21.34
N TYR A 3 12.80 -7.88 20.47
CA TYR A 3 13.72 -7.60 19.39
C TYR A 3 12.98 -7.39 18.08
N LEU A 4 13.36 -6.35 17.34
CA LEU A 4 12.78 -5.99 16.05
C LEU A 4 13.89 -5.83 15.00
N GLU A 5 13.75 -6.52 13.86
CA GLU A 5 14.53 -6.22 12.66
C GLU A 5 13.70 -5.36 11.73
N TYR A 6 14.39 -4.46 11.04
CA TYR A 6 13.80 -3.50 10.14
C TYR A 6 14.50 -3.51 8.79
N ASP A 7 13.78 -3.07 7.77
CA ASP A 7 14.29 -2.98 6.40
C ASP A 7 15.47 -2.00 6.34
N LYS A 8 16.68 -2.53 6.15
CA LYS A 8 17.92 -1.73 6.01
C LYS A 8 18.15 -1.22 4.61
N THR A 9 17.40 -1.72 3.62
CA THR A 9 17.52 -1.34 2.21
C THR A 9 16.75 -0.07 1.88
N SER A 10 15.75 0.26 2.71
CA SER A 10 15.01 1.51 2.59
C SER A 10 15.95 2.72 2.58
N ILE A 11 15.57 3.77 1.86
CA ILE A 11 16.27 5.07 1.87
C ILE A 11 15.60 6.09 2.81
N LEU A 12 14.41 5.76 3.33
CA LEU A 12 13.61 6.66 4.17
C LEU A 12 14.07 6.62 5.63
N PRO A 13 14.08 7.73 6.39
CA PRO A 13 14.52 7.71 7.78
C PRO A 13 13.75 6.70 8.65
N ASP A 14 12.45 6.57 8.37
CA ASP A 14 11.56 5.62 9.02
C ASP A 14 11.64 4.26 8.33
N ARG A 15 11.65 3.18 9.13
CA ARG A 15 11.86 1.82 8.65
C ARG A 15 10.65 0.95 8.93
N ARG A 16 10.31 0.10 7.97
CA ARG A 16 9.35 -0.97 8.17
C ARG A 16 9.97 -2.08 9.02
N ILE A 17 9.25 -2.57 10.01
CA ILE A 17 9.63 -3.77 10.77
C ILE A 17 9.32 -5.01 9.92
N GLU A 18 10.30 -5.89 9.78
CA GLU A 18 10.19 -7.13 8.98
C GLU A 18 10.15 -8.38 9.86
N PHE A 19 10.71 -8.31 11.06
CA PHE A 19 10.77 -9.43 11.98
C PHE A 19 10.65 -8.99 13.43
N ILE A 20 9.94 -9.80 14.23
CA ILE A 20 9.66 -9.54 15.64
C ILE A 20 9.94 -10.80 16.44
N HIS A 21 10.73 -10.68 17.50
CA HIS A 21 10.95 -11.76 18.47
C HIS A 21 10.73 -11.27 19.90
N TYR A 22 9.73 -11.85 20.56
CA TYR A 22 9.25 -11.39 21.87
C TYR A 22 10.09 -11.84 23.07
N ILE A 23 10.98 -12.84 22.88
CA ILE A 23 11.80 -13.41 23.95
C ILE A 23 13.27 -13.59 23.52
N PRO A 24 13.95 -12.50 23.07
CA PRO A 24 15.25 -12.61 22.39
C PRO A 24 16.41 -13.13 23.27
N PHE A 25 16.25 -13.09 24.59
CA PHE A 25 17.25 -13.53 25.58
C PHE A 25 16.85 -14.81 26.33
N ASP A 26 15.77 -15.46 25.91
CA ASP A 26 15.36 -16.72 26.54
C ASP A 26 16.46 -17.80 26.37
N PRO A 27 16.78 -18.60 27.41
CA PRO A 27 17.84 -19.60 27.33
C PRO A 27 17.60 -20.72 26.30
N GLU A 28 16.35 -21.07 26.01
CA GLU A 28 15.99 -22.17 25.12
C GLU A 28 15.55 -21.69 23.74
N HIS A 29 14.80 -20.57 23.70
CA HIS A 29 14.15 -20.07 22.50
C HIS A 29 14.70 -18.72 22.01
N GLY A 30 15.64 -18.11 22.72
CA GLY A 30 16.27 -16.85 22.34
C GLY A 30 17.43 -17.03 21.36
N PHE A 31 18.15 -15.94 21.08
CA PHE A 31 19.24 -15.94 20.11
C PHE A 31 20.59 -16.41 20.66
N GLY A 32 20.73 -16.56 21.98
CA GLY A 32 22.01 -16.81 22.63
C GLY A 32 23.04 -15.67 22.41
N LYS A 33 22.56 -14.47 22.05
CA LYS A 33 23.38 -13.28 21.76
C LYS A 33 23.27 -12.25 22.88
N SER A 34 24.31 -11.44 23.02
CA SER A 34 24.27 -10.29 23.93
C SER A 34 23.35 -9.18 23.39
N LYS A 35 23.02 -8.22 24.27
CA LYS A 35 22.25 -7.04 23.90
C LYS A 35 22.94 -6.26 22.78
N GLU A 36 24.24 -6.03 22.93
CA GLU A 36 25.08 -5.27 22.00
C GLU A 36 25.17 -5.94 20.62
N GLU A 37 25.18 -7.27 20.58
CA GLU A 37 25.19 -8.03 19.32
C GLU A 37 23.87 -7.91 18.56
N LEU A 38 22.74 -7.95 19.29
CA LEU A 38 21.41 -7.73 18.70
C LEU A 38 21.23 -6.29 18.23
N GLU A 39 21.69 -5.30 18.99
CA GLU A 39 21.58 -3.88 18.63
C GLU A 39 22.42 -3.49 17.39
N ARG A 40 23.37 -4.33 16.95
CA ARG A 40 24.06 -4.15 15.65
C ARG A 40 23.18 -4.48 14.45
N SER A 41 22.15 -5.30 14.66
CA SER A 41 21.33 -5.87 13.59
C SER A 41 19.88 -5.40 13.61
N GLY A 42 19.37 -4.96 14.76
CA GLY A 42 18.01 -4.46 14.92
C GLY A 42 17.90 -3.53 16.13
N ILE A 43 16.70 -3.40 16.69
CA ILE A 43 16.44 -2.63 17.90
C ILE A 43 15.79 -3.49 18.97
N LEU A 44 16.03 -3.12 20.22
CA LEU A 44 15.37 -3.69 21.39
C LEU A 44 14.43 -2.65 22.00
N VAL A 45 13.19 -3.06 22.24
CA VAL A 45 12.11 -2.24 22.80
C VAL A 45 11.39 -2.97 23.92
N ASP A 46 10.74 -2.23 24.81
CA ASP A 46 10.00 -2.85 25.92
C ASP A 46 8.59 -3.30 25.50
N SER A 47 7.97 -2.60 24.56
CA SER A 47 6.62 -2.88 24.07
C SER A 47 6.44 -2.47 22.62
N ILE A 48 5.44 -3.06 21.97
CA ILE A 48 4.96 -2.68 20.63
C ILE A 48 3.55 -2.09 20.82
N PRO A 49 3.20 -0.97 20.15
CA PRO A 49 1.84 -0.45 20.19
C PRO A 49 0.82 -1.50 19.73
N THR A 50 -0.42 -1.36 20.18
CA THR A 50 -1.53 -2.17 19.67
C THR A 50 -2.04 -1.54 18.37
N SER A 51 -2.24 -2.35 17.32
CA SER A 51 -2.89 -1.88 16.10
C SER A 51 -4.40 -1.79 16.29
N SER A 52 -5.04 -0.90 15.54
CA SER A 52 -6.49 -0.86 15.40
C SER A 52 -6.90 -1.62 14.16
N GLU A 53 -7.89 -2.50 14.28
CA GLU A 53 -8.51 -3.10 13.10
C GLU A 53 -9.26 -2.01 12.32
N LYS A 54 -8.86 -1.81 11.07
CA LYS A 54 -9.51 -0.89 10.13
C LYS A 54 -9.95 -1.68 8.90
N PRO A 55 -11.24 -1.66 8.53
CA PRO A 55 -11.72 -2.39 7.35
C PRO A 55 -10.92 -2.01 6.10
N ASN A 56 -10.53 -3.02 5.32
CA ASN A 56 -9.77 -2.86 4.08
C ASN A 56 -8.43 -2.12 4.22
N MET A 57 -7.82 -2.09 5.41
CA MET A 57 -6.50 -1.50 5.61
C MET A 57 -5.50 -2.53 6.13
N ILE A 58 -4.27 -2.46 5.62
CA ILE A 58 -3.13 -3.21 6.11
C ILE A 58 -2.39 -2.33 7.12
N ALA A 59 -2.27 -2.83 8.36
CA ALA A 59 -1.47 -2.19 9.39
C ALA A 59 -0.01 -2.64 9.26
N THR A 60 0.89 -1.71 8.95
CA THR A 60 2.33 -1.96 8.82
C THR A 60 3.06 -1.32 10.00
N LEU A 61 3.81 -2.11 10.77
CA LEU A 61 4.59 -1.59 11.90
C LEU A 61 5.84 -0.87 11.39
N MET A 62 5.98 0.39 11.80
CA MET A 62 7.06 1.28 11.42
C MET A 62 7.86 1.69 12.65
N VAL A 63 9.12 2.08 12.43
CA VAL A 63 10.01 2.60 13.47
C VAL A 63 10.82 3.80 13.02
N LYS A 64 10.98 4.77 13.92
CA LYS A 64 11.95 5.85 13.81
C LYS A 64 13.22 5.43 14.52
N ILE A 65 14.29 5.18 13.77
CA ILE A 65 15.52 4.55 14.31
C ILE A 65 16.19 5.41 15.39
N GLU A 66 16.14 6.73 15.25
CA GLU A 66 16.78 7.67 16.21
C GLU A 66 16.14 7.63 17.59
N THR A 67 14.81 7.56 17.66
CA THR A 67 14.04 7.61 18.91
C THR A 67 13.53 6.26 19.38
N LYS A 68 13.62 5.23 18.53
CA LYS A 68 12.98 3.91 18.70
C LYS A 68 11.45 4.00 18.89
N GLU A 69 10.85 5.07 18.38
CA GLU A 69 9.39 5.26 18.42
C GLU A 69 8.72 4.35 17.39
N LEU A 70 7.66 3.66 17.79
CA LEU A 70 6.92 2.69 16.98
C LEU A 70 5.51 3.20 16.69
N TRP A 71 5.04 3.02 15.45
CA TRP A 71 3.66 3.31 15.05
C TRP A 71 3.20 2.37 13.95
N TYR A 72 1.89 2.33 13.70
CA TYR A 72 1.34 1.65 12.53
C TYR A 72 0.98 2.65 11.44
N GLU A 73 1.49 2.40 10.24
CA GLU A 73 0.95 2.98 9.01
C GLU A 73 -0.18 2.10 8.48
N TYR A 74 -1.23 2.74 7.99
CA TYR A 74 -2.39 2.05 7.45
C TYR A 74 -2.49 2.38 5.97
N THR A 75 -2.26 1.38 5.14
CA THR A 75 -2.42 1.48 3.68
C THR A 75 -3.65 0.71 3.25
N GLU A 76 -4.31 1.15 2.18
CA GLU A 76 -5.44 0.40 1.63
C GLU A 76 -4.98 -0.99 1.18
N THR A 77 -5.76 -2.00 1.51
CA THR A 77 -5.55 -3.36 1.01
C THR A 77 -5.79 -3.31 -0.49
N PRO A 78 -4.81 -3.69 -1.34
CA PRO A 78 -5.04 -3.78 -2.76
C PRO A 78 -6.26 -4.69 -3.01
N LEU A 79 -7.24 -4.20 -3.78
CA LEU A 79 -8.34 -5.05 -4.21
C LEU A 79 -7.76 -6.28 -4.93
N PRO A 80 -8.35 -7.48 -4.75
CA PRO A 80 -7.99 -8.65 -5.55
C PRO A 80 -7.97 -8.27 -7.03
N ASP A 81 -6.91 -8.65 -7.76
CA ASP A 81 -6.65 -8.20 -9.12
C ASP A 81 -7.83 -8.47 -10.09
N ASP A 82 -8.64 -9.49 -9.81
CA ASP A 82 -9.83 -9.88 -10.60
C ASP A 82 -10.89 -8.77 -10.67
N ASP A 83 -11.13 -8.04 -9.57
CA ASP A 83 -12.11 -6.94 -9.55
C ASP A 83 -11.57 -5.67 -10.22
N ARG A 84 -10.25 -5.49 -10.22
CA ARG A 84 -9.62 -4.32 -10.84
C ARG A 84 -9.69 -4.41 -12.36
N ILE A 85 -9.38 -5.58 -12.93
CA ILE A 85 -9.44 -5.80 -14.37
C ILE A 85 -10.89 -5.69 -14.85
N ALA A 86 -11.84 -6.36 -14.18
CA ALA A 86 -13.25 -6.28 -14.54
C ALA A 86 -13.80 -4.84 -14.47
N ARG A 87 -13.38 -4.05 -13.46
CA ARG A 87 -13.76 -2.63 -13.36
C ARG A 87 -13.16 -1.80 -14.50
N LEU A 88 -11.89 -2.01 -14.82
CA LEU A 88 -11.20 -1.30 -15.90
C LEU A 88 -11.79 -1.66 -17.27
N GLU A 89 -12.14 -2.93 -17.51
CA GLU A 89 -12.80 -3.37 -18.75
C GLU A 89 -14.19 -2.75 -18.91
N LYS A 90 -14.97 -2.69 -17.82
CA LYS A 90 -16.27 -2.03 -17.82
C LYS A 90 -16.14 -0.54 -18.13
N GLU A 91 -15.23 0.15 -17.44
CA GLU A 91 -14.98 1.57 -17.67
C GLU A 91 -14.50 1.85 -19.10
N ASN A 92 -13.63 1.00 -19.67
CA ASN A 92 -13.19 1.12 -21.05
C ASN A 92 -14.34 0.92 -22.05
N THR A 93 -15.24 -0.02 -21.77
CA THR A 93 -16.41 -0.30 -22.60
C THR A 93 -17.38 0.89 -22.59
N ASP A 94 -17.67 1.44 -21.41
CA ASP A 94 -18.55 2.60 -21.26
C ASP A 94 -17.97 3.85 -21.95
N LEU A 95 -16.66 4.09 -21.80
CA LEU A 95 -15.97 5.19 -22.48
C LEU A 95 -15.99 5.05 -24.00
N ARG A 96 -15.77 3.85 -24.53
CA ARG A 96 -15.83 3.59 -25.99
C ARG A 96 -17.22 3.86 -26.54
N LYS A 97 -18.26 3.42 -25.83
CA LYS A 97 -19.64 3.68 -26.21
C LYS A 97 -19.94 5.17 -26.25
N SER A 98 -19.61 5.90 -25.18
CA SER A 98 -19.82 7.35 -25.13
C SER A 98 -19.08 8.09 -26.25
N ASN A 99 -17.88 7.62 -26.62
CA ASN A 99 -17.11 8.19 -27.73
C ASN A 99 -17.80 7.96 -29.08
N LEU A 100 -18.31 6.74 -29.32
CA LEU A 100 -19.07 6.40 -30.54
C LEU A 100 -20.36 7.24 -30.63
N ASP A 101 -21.15 7.31 -29.56
CA ASP A 101 -22.37 8.10 -29.51
C ASP A 101 -22.07 9.59 -29.82
N THR A 102 -20.93 10.10 -29.33
CA THR A 102 -20.47 11.46 -29.63
C THR A 102 -20.08 11.63 -31.10
N GLN A 103 -19.38 10.65 -31.68
CA GLN A 103 -19.00 10.67 -33.10
C GLN A 103 -20.22 10.62 -34.02
N GLU A 104 -21.22 9.80 -33.70
CA GLU A 104 -22.49 9.71 -34.45
C GLU A 104 -23.24 11.04 -34.41
N ALA A 105 -23.40 11.66 -33.24
CA ALA A 105 -24.03 12.97 -33.11
C ALA A 105 -23.30 14.07 -33.89
N ILE A 106 -21.97 14.00 -33.96
CA ILE A 106 -21.16 14.93 -34.78
C ILE A 106 -21.44 14.72 -36.27
N LEU A 107 -21.50 13.47 -36.73
CA LEU A 107 -21.81 13.13 -38.12
C LEU A 107 -23.19 13.64 -38.54
N GLU A 108 -24.22 13.42 -37.72
CA GLU A 108 -25.58 13.93 -37.97
C GLU A 108 -25.59 15.46 -38.09
N LEU A 109 -24.82 16.16 -37.26
CA LEU A 109 -24.69 17.61 -37.34
C LEU A 109 -24.02 18.07 -38.64
N TYR A 110 -22.97 17.37 -39.09
CA TYR A 110 -22.33 17.65 -40.38
C TYR A 110 -23.28 17.45 -41.55
N GLU A 111 -24.10 16.39 -41.53
CA GLU A 111 -25.10 16.11 -42.57
C GLU A 111 -26.19 17.18 -42.60
N MET A 112 -26.67 17.66 -41.45
CA MET A 112 -27.65 18.75 -41.38
C MET A 112 -27.09 20.09 -41.92
N LEU A 113 -25.80 20.38 -41.67
CA LEU A 113 -25.15 21.60 -42.15
C LEU A 113 -24.84 21.56 -43.66
N MET A 114 -24.49 20.38 -44.18
CA MET A 114 -24.19 20.17 -45.61
C MET A 114 -25.45 19.91 -46.45
N GLY A 115 -26.54 19.49 -45.82
CA GLY A 115 -27.81 19.09 -46.45
C GLY A 115 -28.83 20.20 -46.67
N THR A 116 -28.52 21.46 -46.35
CA THR A 116 -29.36 22.60 -46.77
C THR A 116 -28.88 23.11 -48.13
N PRO A 117 -29.63 22.87 -49.23
CA PRO A 117 -29.34 23.56 -50.47
C PRO A 117 -29.61 25.05 -50.26
N THR A 118 -28.60 25.88 -50.49
CA THR A 118 -28.75 27.32 -50.67
C THR A 118 -29.56 27.55 -51.94
N THR A 119 -30.86 27.81 -51.77
CA THR A 119 -31.70 28.52 -52.75
C THR A 119 -31.96 29.94 -52.28
#